data_AF-A0A3M3XNK4-F1
#
_entry.id   AF-A0A3M3XNK4-F1
#
_cell.length_a   1.000
_cell.length_b   1.000
_cell.length_c   1.000
_cell.angle_alpha   90.00
_cell.angle_beta   90.00
_cell.angle_gamma   90.00
#
_symmetry.space_group_name_H-M   'P 1'
#
loop_
_entity.id
_entity.type
_entity.pdbx_description
1 polymer ?
#
loop_
_entity_poly.entity_id
_entity_poly.type
_entity_poly.pdbx_seq_one_letter_code
_entity_poly.pdbx_strand_id
1 'polypeptide(L)'
;MTTLTPIIATHPLIVRAAATPLPAAVANTVDVSPVRPSSLVSLGSPAADVVDIYSRDGQLPGQETLRAWENSSQDAVTNAINSRFNSISTASRYSGLGAALVDQFTQGGGVGISQSVLNTTAARAGDAGAIKTDQTLLHNKADNQVSLSIKTASGKTVTFSLSSQKDGLGVQATVEGGDLTADELKAVGQLGSAFQASVDGLTAVPPKLDLSKLTQFDTQVLASVDLNASLKALDGKDVSLAFHADSQSRTTRMSGPAGNIDLAVDLKNAAILGDSKQQAKALKTYLAQFDRVAQRGSADADLMAMFKDAFSAMNSNYPQGVTAPVALSNNPSDKGLLTGLADFKASIKQSVDASNPMRPSEVDSFSYTVSQKTQVNGRSSADRSVTQHQQSALSASFHTSLNGGKPPVLDGNRESQNYLYVQVQDKASSTASFAYKDGQLASASVSQTAVQSTHTQKYVMAKLVEDTVVPKEGASKRDYLALLEHAAQASKKSKDALEPSTLKDALASMHDSVMLQQDPAALQR
;
A
#
# COMPACT_ATOMS: atom_id res chain seq x y z
N MET A 1 -20.56 37.28 54.91
CA MET A 1 -21.11 38.59 54.49
C MET A 1 -20.17 39.18 53.45
N THR A 2 -20.70 40.08 52.60
CA THR A 2 -19.94 40.88 51.61
C THR A 2 -19.39 40.07 50.42
N THR A 3 -19.17 40.75 49.29
CA THR A 3 -19.16 40.22 47.90
C THR A 3 -18.18 41.02 47.01
N LEU A 4 -18.17 40.74 45.69
CA LEU A 4 -17.53 41.51 44.58
C LEU A 4 -16.01 41.27 44.37
N THR A 5 -15.44 41.13 43.17
CA THR A 5 -15.94 40.68 41.82
C THR A 5 -14.72 40.24 40.97
N PRO A 6 -14.82 39.23 40.06
CA PRO A 6 -13.79 38.98 39.05
C PRO A 6 -13.90 39.91 37.82
N ILE A 7 -12.81 40.07 37.08
CA ILE A 7 -12.72 40.90 35.85
C ILE A 7 -13.14 40.08 34.63
N ILE A 8 -13.88 40.71 33.71
CA ILE A 8 -14.30 40.16 32.41
C ILE A 8 -13.71 41.04 31.29
N ALA A 9 -13.26 40.43 30.20
CA ALA A 9 -12.89 41.11 28.96
C ALA A 9 -13.63 40.48 27.76
N THR A 10 -14.46 41.28 27.09
CA THR A 10 -15.27 40.85 25.93
C THR A 10 -15.01 41.75 24.73
N HIS A 11 -14.69 41.17 23.59
CA HIS A 11 -14.67 41.86 22.29
C HIS A 11 -15.62 41.12 21.32
N PRO A 12 -16.55 41.83 20.64
CA PRO A 12 -17.59 41.19 19.83
C PRO A 12 -17.16 40.90 18.40
N LEU A 13 -17.79 39.89 17.79
CA LEU A 13 -17.77 39.65 16.35
C LEU A 13 -18.70 40.64 15.64
N ILE A 14 -18.29 41.12 14.45
CA ILE A 14 -19.12 41.99 13.60
C ILE A 14 -19.40 41.26 12.27
N VAL A 15 -20.69 41.07 11.98
CA VAL A 15 -21.19 40.52 10.71
C VAL A 15 -21.25 41.62 9.65
N ARG A 16 -20.90 41.32 8.40
CA ARG A 16 -20.89 42.28 7.29
C ARG A 16 -22.00 41.95 6.29
N ALA A 17 -22.93 42.89 6.07
CA ALA A 17 -24.04 42.77 5.12
C ALA A 17 -23.74 43.46 3.78
N ALA A 18 -24.50 43.12 2.74
CA ALA A 18 -24.34 43.64 1.37
C ALA A 18 -25.02 45.01 1.15
N ALA A 19 -24.64 45.73 0.08
CA ALA A 19 -25.19 47.04 -0.26
C ALA A 19 -25.22 47.32 -1.78
N THR A 20 -26.36 47.81 -2.27
CA THR A 20 -26.64 48.36 -3.62
C THR A 20 -27.97 49.17 -3.54
N PRO A 21 -28.30 50.09 -4.48
CA PRO A 21 -27.44 51.04 -5.21
C PRO A 21 -28.10 52.45 -5.46
N LEU A 22 -27.40 53.36 -6.17
CA LEU A 22 -27.91 54.58 -6.88
C LEU A 22 -28.46 55.77 -6.04
N PRO A 23 -28.69 57.00 -6.60
CA PRO A 23 -28.44 57.54 -7.96
C PRO A 23 -27.48 58.77 -7.98
N ALA A 24 -27.55 59.68 -8.99
CA ALA A 24 -26.48 60.66 -9.32
C ALA A 24 -26.95 62.06 -9.80
N ALA A 25 -26.04 63.05 -9.74
CA ALA A 25 -25.92 64.29 -10.56
C ALA A 25 -24.50 64.90 -10.31
N VAL A 26 -23.68 65.47 -11.21
CA VAL A 26 -23.69 65.87 -12.65
C VAL A 26 -23.87 67.39 -12.93
N ALA A 27 -22.73 68.12 -12.94
CA ALA A 27 -22.45 69.44 -13.54
C ALA A 27 -20.92 69.74 -13.36
N ASN A 28 -20.21 70.69 -13.99
CA ASN A 28 -20.22 71.45 -15.27
C ASN A 28 -18.83 72.19 -15.36
N THR A 29 -18.21 72.58 -16.48
CA THR A 29 -18.47 72.43 -17.94
C THR A 29 -17.20 72.76 -18.76
N VAL A 30 -16.94 71.99 -19.83
CA VAL A 30 -16.36 72.39 -21.14
C VAL A 30 -14.95 73.03 -21.20
N ASP A 31 -13.98 72.23 -21.68
CA ASP A 31 -13.36 72.36 -23.02
C ASP A 31 -12.44 71.14 -23.28
N VAL A 32 -12.07 70.69 -24.50
CA VAL A 32 -12.60 70.89 -25.87
C VAL A 32 -12.25 69.64 -26.72
N SER A 33 -12.64 69.55 -28.01
CA SER A 33 -12.15 68.52 -28.96
C SER A 33 -12.23 69.01 -30.42
N PRO A 34 -11.63 68.27 -31.38
CA PRO A 34 -12.49 67.64 -32.38
C PRO A 34 -12.21 66.15 -32.61
N VAL A 35 -13.16 65.49 -33.25
CA VAL A 35 -13.26 64.03 -33.47
C VAL A 35 -13.37 63.74 -34.98
N ARG A 36 -13.30 62.45 -35.37
CA ARG A 36 -13.91 61.80 -36.56
C ARG A 36 -12.95 61.47 -37.75
N PRO A 37 -13.36 60.63 -38.74
CA PRO A 37 -12.86 59.24 -38.78
C PRO A 37 -12.33 58.77 -40.16
N SER A 38 -11.77 57.56 -40.21
CA SER A 38 -11.58 56.76 -41.45
C SER A 38 -11.05 55.35 -41.10
N SER A 39 -11.29 54.27 -41.85
CA SER A 39 -12.30 53.98 -42.89
C SER A 39 -12.48 52.44 -43.01
N LEU A 40 -13.57 51.98 -43.62
CA LEU A 40 -13.82 50.57 -43.96
C LEU A 40 -13.90 50.41 -45.49
N VAL A 41 -13.38 49.28 -46.01
CA VAL A 41 -13.67 48.69 -47.36
C VAL A 41 -13.15 49.50 -48.57
N SER A 42 -12.65 48.92 -49.68
CA SER A 42 -12.10 47.57 -50.01
C SER A 42 -11.53 47.61 -51.46
N LEU A 43 -11.18 46.43 -51.99
CA LEU A 43 -10.91 46.05 -53.40
C LEU A 43 -9.45 46.07 -53.86
N GLY A 44 -8.90 44.87 -54.07
CA GLY A 44 -7.59 44.66 -54.67
C GLY A 44 -7.01 43.26 -54.39
N SER A 45 -7.58 42.20 -54.98
CA SER A 45 -6.87 40.91 -55.05
C SER A 45 -5.75 41.01 -56.09
N PRO A 46 -4.51 40.80 -55.68
CA PRO A 46 -3.75 39.67 -56.18
C PRO A 46 -3.48 38.66 -55.05
N ALA A 47 -3.16 37.41 -55.42
CA ALA A 47 -2.77 36.40 -54.45
C ALA A 47 -1.43 36.79 -53.80
N ALA A 48 -1.42 36.85 -52.48
CA ALA A 48 -0.23 36.87 -51.65
C ALA A 48 -0.48 35.90 -50.49
N ASP A 49 0.40 34.93 -50.30
CA ASP A 49 0.31 34.01 -49.18
C ASP A 49 0.51 34.79 -47.87
N VAL A 50 -0.58 35.01 -47.14
CA VAL A 50 -0.51 35.38 -45.73
C VAL A 50 -0.10 34.11 -44.98
N VAL A 51 1.19 33.83 -45.01
CA VAL A 51 1.82 32.90 -44.07
C VAL A 51 1.70 33.55 -42.70
N ASP A 52 0.71 33.12 -41.92
CA ASP A 52 0.59 33.49 -40.51
C ASP A 52 1.87 33.02 -39.79
N ILE A 53 2.79 33.96 -39.55
CA ILE A 53 4.13 33.69 -39.01
C ILE A 53 4.06 33.12 -37.58
N TYR A 54 2.90 33.27 -36.93
CA TYR A 54 2.57 32.66 -35.64
C TYR A 54 1.12 32.17 -35.66
N SER A 55 0.88 30.97 -35.13
CA SER A 55 -0.47 30.49 -34.83
C SER A 55 -1.13 31.35 -33.75
N ARG A 56 -2.43 31.14 -33.51
CA ARG A 56 -3.20 31.88 -32.49
C ARG A 56 -2.64 31.71 -31.06
N ASP A 57 -1.88 30.63 -30.82
CA ASP A 57 -1.22 30.31 -29.56
C ASP A 57 0.28 30.69 -29.55
N GLY A 58 0.75 31.45 -30.57
CA GLY A 58 2.11 31.98 -30.64
C GLY A 58 3.17 31.00 -31.16
N GLN A 59 2.78 29.85 -31.71
CA GLN A 59 3.72 28.85 -32.24
C GLN A 59 4.10 29.16 -33.71
N LEU A 60 5.35 28.92 -34.09
CA LEU A 60 5.80 29.04 -35.47
C LEU A 60 5.13 27.97 -36.37
N PRO A 61 4.85 28.25 -37.66
CA PRO A 61 4.35 27.26 -38.61
C PRO A 61 5.14 25.95 -38.59
N GLY A 62 4.43 24.83 -38.44
CA GLY A 62 5.01 23.49 -38.34
C GLY A 62 5.48 23.06 -36.93
N GLN A 63 5.53 23.97 -35.95
CA GLN A 63 5.77 23.65 -34.53
C GLN A 63 4.47 23.36 -33.76
N GLU A 64 3.31 23.36 -34.44
CA GLU A 64 2.01 23.09 -33.81
C GLU A 64 1.97 21.69 -33.20
N THR A 65 1.59 21.63 -31.91
CA THR A 65 1.43 20.39 -31.14
C THR A 65 0.06 19.78 -31.40
N LEU A 66 0.01 18.81 -32.31
CA LEU A 66 -1.19 18.08 -32.68
C LEU A 66 -1.39 16.85 -31.78
N ARG A 67 -2.64 16.44 -31.57
CA ARG A 67 -2.99 15.20 -30.86
C ARG A 67 -3.23 14.06 -31.84
N ALA A 68 -2.34 13.07 -31.85
CA ALA A 68 -2.52 11.83 -32.59
C ALA A 68 -3.22 10.79 -31.71
N TRP A 69 -4.47 10.46 -32.06
CA TRP A 69 -5.24 9.38 -31.43
C TRP A 69 -4.99 8.04 -32.15
N GLU A 70 -5.12 6.94 -31.42
CA GLU A 70 -5.03 5.58 -31.97
C GLU A 70 -6.32 5.17 -32.70
N ASN A 71 -7.47 5.42 -32.09
CA ASN A 71 -8.79 5.17 -32.67
C ASN A 71 -9.69 6.41 -32.54
N SER A 72 -10.53 6.67 -33.55
CA SER A 72 -11.50 7.79 -33.59
C SER A 72 -12.79 7.54 -32.77
N SER A 73 -12.69 6.75 -31.71
CA SER A 73 -13.82 6.40 -30.84
C SER A 73 -14.34 7.62 -30.04
N GLN A 74 -15.57 7.50 -29.53
CA GLN A 74 -16.17 8.45 -28.58
C GLN A 74 -16.68 7.75 -27.31
N ASP A 75 -16.11 6.59 -27.00
CA ASP A 75 -16.43 5.79 -25.81
C ASP A 75 -16.02 6.47 -24.48
N ALA A 76 -16.44 5.89 -23.35
CA ALA A 76 -16.19 6.47 -22.02
C ALA A 76 -14.69 6.57 -21.71
N VAL A 77 -13.90 5.61 -22.19
CA VAL A 77 -12.44 5.56 -22.03
C VAL A 77 -11.74 6.67 -22.80
N THR A 78 -12.12 6.91 -24.05
CA THR A 78 -11.56 7.95 -24.92
C THR A 78 -11.85 9.33 -24.34
N ASN A 79 -13.09 9.54 -23.87
CA ASN A 79 -13.47 10.76 -23.15
C ASN A 79 -12.68 10.91 -21.84
N ALA A 80 -12.46 9.82 -21.10
CA ALA A 80 -11.67 9.84 -19.87
C ALA A 80 -10.20 10.21 -20.12
N ILE A 81 -9.55 9.63 -21.13
CA ILE A 81 -8.19 9.97 -21.58
C ILE A 81 -8.13 11.45 -21.98
N ASN A 82 -9.10 11.92 -22.78
CA ASN A 82 -9.13 13.29 -23.32
C ASN A 82 -9.11 14.36 -22.21
N SER A 83 -9.89 14.18 -21.14
CA SER A 83 -9.93 15.12 -20.01
C SER A 83 -8.72 15.02 -19.07
N ARG A 84 -7.95 13.92 -19.14
CA ARG A 84 -6.82 13.62 -18.24
C ARG A 84 -5.46 13.89 -18.85
N PHE A 85 -5.32 13.82 -20.17
CA PHE A 85 -4.04 13.82 -20.88
C PHE A 85 -3.12 15.00 -20.54
N ASN A 86 -3.70 16.22 -20.42
CA ASN A 86 -3.00 17.46 -20.07
C ASN A 86 -2.63 17.58 -18.58
N SER A 87 -2.95 16.59 -17.73
CA SER A 87 -2.68 16.65 -16.29
C SER A 87 -1.20 16.49 -15.98
N ILE A 88 -0.69 17.29 -15.03
CA ILE A 88 0.74 17.36 -14.69
C ILE A 88 1.20 16.15 -13.86
N SER A 89 0.36 15.62 -12.96
CA SER A 89 0.71 14.49 -12.09
C SER A 89 0.21 13.14 -12.63
N THR A 90 0.99 12.08 -12.43
CA THR A 90 0.62 10.71 -12.81
C THR A 90 -0.72 10.28 -12.19
N ALA A 91 -0.98 10.68 -10.94
CA ALA A 91 -2.26 10.48 -10.27
C ALA A 91 -3.45 11.08 -11.06
N SER A 92 -3.37 12.36 -11.43
CA SER A 92 -4.44 13.01 -12.20
C SER A 92 -4.56 12.46 -13.63
N ARG A 93 -3.49 11.92 -14.22
CA ARG A 93 -3.55 11.24 -15.52
C ARG A 93 -4.26 9.87 -15.45
N TYR A 94 -4.16 9.15 -14.34
CA TYR A 94 -4.78 7.83 -14.14
C TYR A 94 -6.10 7.83 -13.35
N SER A 95 -6.49 8.93 -12.69
CA SER A 95 -7.62 8.98 -11.75
C SER A 95 -8.97 8.57 -12.37
N GLY A 96 -9.49 7.41 -11.99
CA GLY A 96 -10.71 6.80 -12.58
C GLY A 96 -10.54 6.13 -13.95
N LEU A 97 -9.33 6.11 -14.53
CA LEU A 97 -9.08 5.57 -15.87
C LEU A 97 -9.08 4.03 -15.90
N GLY A 98 -8.55 3.38 -14.86
CA GLY A 98 -8.57 1.92 -14.72
C GLY A 98 -9.97 1.38 -14.47
N ALA A 99 -10.80 2.09 -13.69
CA ALA A 99 -12.22 1.76 -13.55
C ALA A 99 -12.95 1.88 -14.90
N ALA A 100 -12.84 3.03 -15.57
CA ALA A 100 -13.48 3.27 -16.87
C ALA A 100 -13.09 2.24 -17.95
N LEU A 101 -11.83 1.78 -17.94
CA LEU A 101 -11.34 0.73 -18.84
C LEU A 101 -12.04 -0.63 -18.60
N VAL A 102 -12.17 -1.05 -17.34
CA VAL A 102 -12.85 -2.30 -16.98
C VAL A 102 -14.36 -2.22 -17.22
N ASP A 103 -14.97 -1.06 -16.92
CA ASP A 103 -16.39 -0.80 -17.20
C ASP A 103 -16.68 -0.85 -18.71
N GLN A 104 -15.84 -0.21 -19.54
CA GLN A 104 -15.98 -0.21 -21.00
C GLN A 104 -15.75 -1.60 -21.60
N PHE A 105 -14.79 -2.37 -21.06
CA PHE A 105 -14.52 -3.75 -21.48
C PHE A 105 -15.70 -4.68 -21.19
N THR A 106 -16.29 -4.58 -19.99
CA THR A 106 -17.44 -5.41 -19.61
C THR A 106 -18.73 -5.02 -20.34
N GLN A 107 -18.96 -3.72 -20.57
CA GLN A 107 -20.04 -3.24 -21.44
C GLN A 107 -19.84 -3.67 -22.91
N GLY A 108 -18.59 -3.75 -23.37
CA GLY A 108 -18.19 -4.28 -24.68
C GLY A 108 -18.23 -5.81 -24.79
N GLY A 109 -18.81 -6.53 -23.82
CA GLY A 109 -18.95 -8.00 -23.87
C GLY A 109 -17.64 -8.76 -23.70
N GLY A 110 -16.57 -8.11 -23.23
CA GLY A 110 -15.24 -8.71 -23.12
C GLY A 110 -14.39 -8.62 -24.39
N VAL A 111 -14.79 -7.82 -25.38
CA VAL A 111 -13.95 -7.51 -26.54
C VAL A 111 -12.77 -6.62 -26.12
N GLY A 112 -11.58 -6.92 -26.64
CA GLY A 112 -10.36 -6.18 -26.34
C GLY A 112 -10.43 -4.70 -26.76
N ILE A 113 -9.75 -3.85 -25.99
CA ILE A 113 -9.68 -2.39 -26.17
C ILE A 113 -8.22 -2.00 -26.36
N SER A 114 -7.94 -1.07 -27.27
CA SER A 114 -6.65 -0.40 -27.39
C SER A 114 -6.92 1.05 -27.76
N GLN A 115 -6.48 1.99 -26.92
CA GLN A 115 -6.69 3.41 -27.17
C GLN A 115 -5.57 4.24 -26.54
N SER A 116 -5.06 5.20 -27.28
CA SER A 116 -4.04 6.12 -26.80
C SER A 116 -4.11 7.47 -27.50
N VAL A 117 -3.50 8.47 -26.85
CA VAL A 117 -3.27 9.79 -27.43
C VAL A 117 -1.82 10.21 -27.20
N LEU A 118 -1.22 10.79 -28.24
CA LEU A 118 0.13 11.36 -28.24
C LEU A 118 0.08 12.83 -28.62
N ASN A 119 0.92 13.65 -28.00
CA ASN A 119 1.34 14.93 -28.58
C ASN A 119 2.39 14.64 -29.66
N THR A 120 2.19 15.21 -30.84
CA THR A 120 3.12 15.09 -31.99
C THR A 120 3.23 16.44 -32.70
N THR A 121 4.23 16.60 -33.56
CA THR A 121 4.37 17.81 -34.40
C THR A 121 3.65 17.62 -35.73
N ALA A 122 3.25 18.71 -36.38
CA ALA A 122 2.63 18.66 -37.71
C ALA A 122 3.44 17.83 -38.74
N ALA A 123 4.77 17.91 -38.70
CA ALA A 123 5.66 17.13 -39.56
C ALA A 123 5.64 15.61 -39.29
N ARG A 124 5.43 15.18 -38.03
CA ARG A 124 5.38 13.76 -37.64
C ARG A 124 3.95 13.19 -37.68
N ALA A 125 2.92 14.03 -37.57
CA ALA A 125 1.52 13.64 -37.75
C ALA A 125 1.21 13.09 -39.14
N GLY A 126 1.98 13.48 -40.17
CA GLY A 126 1.86 12.95 -41.54
C GLY A 126 2.40 11.52 -41.73
N ASP A 127 3.19 10.99 -40.79
CA ASP A 127 3.74 9.63 -40.85
C ASP A 127 2.96 8.69 -39.92
N ALA A 128 1.93 8.05 -40.48
CA ALA A 128 1.13 7.06 -39.77
C ALA A 128 1.95 5.83 -39.29
N GLY A 129 3.10 5.53 -39.92
CA GLY A 129 4.00 4.46 -39.49
C GLY A 129 4.78 4.84 -38.24
N ALA A 130 5.32 6.06 -38.19
CA ALA A 130 5.96 6.62 -37.00
C ALA A 130 4.97 6.73 -35.84
N ILE A 131 3.78 7.31 -36.06
CA ILE A 131 2.74 7.45 -35.02
C ILE A 131 2.33 6.08 -34.45
N LYS A 132 2.09 5.08 -35.30
CA LYS A 132 1.76 3.72 -34.83
C LYS A 132 2.91 3.06 -34.06
N THR A 133 4.15 3.36 -34.43
CA THR A 133 5.35 2.90 -33.68
C THR A 133 5.42 3.56 -32.31
N ASP A 134 5.19 4.87 -32.22
CA ASP A 134 5.17 5.62 -30.96
C ASP A 134 4.03 5.16 -30.03
N GLN A 135 2.85 4.85 -30.58
CA GLN A 135 1.73 4.25 -29.83
C GLN A 135 2.06 2.83 -29.32
N THR A 136 2.74 2.03 -30.15
CA THR A 136 3.20 0.69 -29.74
C THR A 136 4.26 0.78 -28.63
N LEU A 137 5.15 1.78 -28.68
CA LEU A 137 6.12 2.04 -27.62
C LEU A 137 5.45 2.51 -26.33
N LEU A 138 4.47 3.41 -26.41
CA LEU A 138 3.68 3.87 -25.25
C LEU A 138 3.02 2.69 -24.51
N HIS A 139 2.35 1.78 -25.21
CA HIS A 139 1.69 0.62 -24.57
C HIS A 139 2.65 -0.39 -23.93
N ASN A 140 3.90 -0.46 -24.37
CA ASN A 140 4.85 -1.49 -23.96
C ASN A 140 6.04 -1.00 -23.11
N LYS A 141 6.35 0.31 -23.14
CA LYS A 141 7.61 0.89 -22.62
C LYS A 141 7.47 2.36 -22.15
N ALA A 142 6.28 2.79 -21.73
CA ALA A 142 6.09 4.13 -21.14
C ALA A 142 6.88 4.33 -19.84
N ASP A 143 7.20 5.59 -19.50
CA ASP A 143 7.82 5.96 -18.22
C ASP A 143 7.06 5.42 -17.00
N ASN A 144 5.72 5.41 -17.11
CA ASN A 144 4.81 4.87 -16.11
C ASN A 144 3.90 3.83 -16.78
N GLN A 145 3.80 2.66 -16.20
CA GLN A 145 2.93 1.58 -16.62
C GLN A 145 2.34 0.88 -15.40
N VAL A 146 1.03 0.67 -15.37
CA VAL A 146 0.37 -0.21 -14.40
C VAL A 146 -0.48 -1.21 -15.17
N SER A 147 -0.41 -2.50 -14.81
CA SER A 147 -1.23 -3.55 -15.41
C SER A 147 -1.87 -4.45 -14.36
N LEU A 148 -3.08 -4.91 -14.67
CA LEU A 148 -3.82 -5.90 -13.91
C LEU A 148 -4.16 -7.06 -14.84
N SER A 149 -3.51 -8.20 -14.63
CA SER A 149 -3.82 -9.46 -15.27
C SER A 149 -4.73 -10.29 -14.36
N ILE A 150 -5.76 -10.90 -14.93
CA ILE A 150 -6.74 -11.72 -14.23
C ILE A 150 -6.84 -13.04 -14.99
N LYS A 151 -6.58 -14.16 -14.32
CA LYS A 151 -6.74 -15.49 -14.90
C LYS A 151 -8.06 -16.09 -14.44
N THR A 152 -8.87 -16.61 -15.36
CA THR A 152 -10.13 -17.26 -15.02
C THR A 152 -9.94 -18.74 -14.68
N ALA A 153 -10.92 -19.35 -14.02
CA ALA A 153 -10.95 -20.78 -13.73
C ALA A 153 -11.04 -21.65 -14.99
N SER A 154 -11.57 -21.13 -16.10
CA SER A 154 -11.53 -21.82 -17.42
C SER A 154 -10.17 -21.71 -18.12
N GLY A 155 -9.22 -20.95 -17.56
CA GLY A 155 -7.85 -20.81 -18.05
C GLY A 155 -7.60 -19.62 -18.98
N LYS A 156 -8.59 -18.73 -19.15
CA LYS A 156 -8.47 -17.49 -19.94
C LYS A 156 -7.67 -16.45 -19.16
N THR A 157 -7.03 -15.52 -19.86
CA THR A 157 -6.33 -14.39 -19.25
C THR A 157 -6.88 -13.08 -19.79
N VAL A 158 -7.31 -12.18 -18.91
CA VAL A 158 -7.64 -10.79 -19.25
C VAL A 158 -6.52 -9.91 -18.71
N THR A 159 -5.96 -9.01 -19.51
CA THR A 159 -4.96 -8.04 -19.03
C THR A 159 -5.38 -6.62 -19.35
N PHE A 160 -5.53 -5.81 -18.31
CA PHE A 160 -5.70 -4.37 -18.39
C PHE A 160 -4.35 -3.68 -18.23
N SER A 161 -4.09 -2.60 -18.97
CA SER A 161 -2.90 -1.76 -18.81
C SER A 161 -3.23 -0.27 -18.92
N LEU A 162 -2.47 0.55 -18.19
CA LEU A 162 -2.52 2.00 -18.18
C LEU A 162 -1.09 2.53 -18.39
N SER A 163 -0.83 3.26 -19.48
CA SER A 163 0.49 3.75 -19.88
C SER A 163 0.55 5.28 -19.87
N SER A 164 1.61 5.86 -19.29
CA SER A 164 1.74 7.31 -19.10
C SER A 164 3.21 7.75 -19.22
N GLN A 165 3.53 8.47 -20.30
CA GLN A 165 4.82 9.13 -20.53
C GLN A 165 4.59 10.65 -20.77
N LYS A 166 5.65 11.47 -20.75
CA LYS A 166 5.52 12.95 -20.83
C LYS A 166 4.51 13.44 -21.89
N ASP A 167 4.59 12.88 -23.10
CA ASP A 167 3.78 13.28 -24.26
C ASP A 167 2.71 12.26 -24.66
N GLY A 168 2.43 11.25 -23.83
CA GLY A 168 1.50 10.16 -24.16
C GLY A 168 0.69 9.62 -22.99
N LEU A 169 -0.57 9.27 -23.23
CA LEU A 169 -1.45 8.55 -22.30
C LEU A 169 -2.21 7.47 -23.08
N GLY A 170 -2.15 6.22 -22.61
CA GLY A 170 -2.74 5.08 -23.29
C GLY A 170 -3.32 4.07 -22.32
N VAL A 171 -4.20 3.21 -22.85
CA VAL A 171 -4.81 2.09 -22.15
C VAL A 171 -4.98 0.90 -23.08
N GLN A 172 -4.97 -0.30 -22.52
CA GLN A 172 -5.26 -1.52 -23.26
C GLN A 172 -6.02 -2.53 -22.41
N ALA A 173 -6.92 -3.29 -23.03
CA ALA A 173 -7.54 -4.48 -22.47
C ALA A 173 -7.38 -5.62 -23.48
N THR A 174 -6.66 -6.69 -23.12
CA THR A 174 -6.45 -7.86 -23.98
C THR A 174 -7.08 -9.11 -23.36
N VAL A 175 -7.45 -10.08 -24.21
CA VAL A 175 -8.01 -11.37 -23.79
C VAL A 175 -7.30 -12.50 -24.52
N GLU A 176 -6.83 -13.47 -23.76
CA GLU A 176 -6.19 -14.70 -24.25
C GLU A 176 -7.02 -15.92 -23.81
N GLY A 177 -7.08 -16.96 -24.65
CA GLY A 177 -7.94 -18.13 -24.42
C GLY A 177 -9.38 -17.97 -24.91
N GLY A 178 -9.68 -16.91 -25.67
CA GLY A 178 -10.99 -16.65 -26.28
C GLY A 178 -12.07 -16.17 -25.30
N ASP A 179 -13.26 -15.93 -25.83
CA ASP A 179 -14.36 -15.18 -25.20
C ASP A 179 -14.71 -15.61 -23.76
N LEU A 180 -15.02 -14.64 -22.90
CA LEU A 180 -15.40 -14.86 -21.50
C LEU A 180 -16.86 -15.30 -21.37
N THR A 181 -17.16 -16.16 -20.39
CA THR A 181 -18.54 -16.40 -19.96
C THR A 181 -19.10 -15.18 -19.22
N ALA A 182 -20.44 -15.09 -19.10
CA ALA A 182 -21.10 -13.98 -18.41
C ALA A 182 -20.68 -13.85 -16.94
N ASP A 183 -20.43 -14.96 -16.24
CA ASP A 183 -19.99 -14.94 -14.84
C ASP A 183 -18.50 -14.55 -14.71
N GLU A 184 -17.63 -15.00 -15.62
CA GLU A 184 -16.23 -14.53 -15.68
C GLU A 184 -16.17 -13.02 -15.97
N LEU A 185 -16.93 -12.54 -16.95
CA LEU A 185 -16.99 -11.12 -17.32
C LEU A 185 -17.48 -10.24 -16.15
N LYS A 186 -18.48 -10.73 -15.42
CA LYS A 186 -19.01 -10.09 -14.21
C LYS A 186 -18.00 -10.07 -13.06
N ALA A 187 -17.26 -11.17 -12.83
CA ALA A 187 -16.21 -11.24 -11.81
C ALA A 187 -15.02 -10.31 -12.15
N VAL A 188 -14.64 -10.22 -13.43
CA VAL A 188 -13.67 -9.25 -13.93
C VAL A 188 -14.15 -7.81 -13.68
N GLY A 189 -15.42 -7.51 -13.97
CA GLY A 189 -16.03 -6.19 -13.71
C GLY A 189 -15.94 -5.73 -12.25
N GLN A 190 -16.16 -6.65 -11.31
CA GLN A 190 -16.08 -6.35 -9.86
C GLN A 190 -14.69 -5.85 -9.42
N LEU A 191 -13.61 -6.27 -10.13
CA LEU A 191 -12.24 -5.84 -9.84
C LEU A 191 -11.90 -4.44 -10.37
N GLY A 192 -12.73 -3.81 -11.22
CA GLY A 192 -12.44 -2.46 -11.76
C GLY A 192 -12.25 -1.38 -10.68
N SER A 193 -13.07 -1.41 -9.63
CA SER A 193 -12.93 -0.51 -8.48
C SER A 193 -11.73 -0.83 -7.57
N ALA A 194 -11.23 -2.07 -7.62
CA ALA A 194 -10.04 -2.52 -6.88
C ALA A 194 -8.75 -2.15 -7.64
N PHE A 195 -8.77 -2.28 -8.97
CA PHE A 195 -7.71 -1.81 -9.86
C PHE A 195 -7.50 -0.30 -9.66
N GLN A 196 -8.58 0.48 -9.76
CA GLN A 196 -8.48 1.93 -9.60
C GLN A 196 -7.96 2.34 -8.22
N ALA A 197 -8.46 1.74 -7.14
CA ALA A 197 -7.98 2.02 -5.79
C ALA A 197 -6.47 1.73 -5.64
N SER A 198 -5.97 0.65 -6.26
CA SER A 198 -4.55 0.30 -6.26
C SER A 198 -3.70 1.32 -7.04
N VAL A 199 -4.20 1.82 -8.18
CA VAL A 199 -3.55 2.87 -8.99
C VAL A 199 -3.55 4.22 -8.28
N ASP A 200 -4.68 4.60 -7.67
CA ASP A 200 -4.81 5.85 -6.90
C ASP A 200 -3.91 5.82 -5.66
N GLY A 201 -3.83 4.68 -4.94
CA GLY A 201 -2.95 4.50 -3.78
C GLY A 201 -1.46 4.57 -4.16
N LEU A 202 -1.05 3.90 -5.23
CA LEU A 202 0.33 3.93 -5.74
C LEU A 202 0.79 5.32 -6.22
N THR A 203 -0.14 6.18 -6.63
CA THR A 203 0.15 7.53 -7.13
C THR A 203 -0.19 8.64 -6.12
N ALA A 204 -0.66 8.28 -4.93
CA ALA A 204 -0.92 9.21 -3.83
C ALA A 204 0.38 9.80 -3.25
N VAL A 205 0.23 10.89 -2.49
CA VAL A 205 1.32 11.52 -1.74
C VAL A 205 0.86 11.70 -0.28
N PRO A 206 1.38 10.95 0.69
CA PRO A 206 2.30 9.81 0.53
C PRO A 206 1.65 8.59 -0.16
N PRO A 207 2.44 7.70 -0.78
CA PRO A 207 1.95 6.51 -1.48
C PRO A 207 1.43 5.43 -0.53
N LYS A 208 0.56 4.55 -1.04
CA LYS A 208 -0.13 3.48 -0.30
C LYS A 208 -0.30 2.22 -1.13
N LEU A 209 -0.57 1.09 -0.45
CA LEU A 209 -0.79 -0.21 -1.11
C LEU A 209 -2.21 -0.75 -0.86
N ASP A 210 -3.19 -0.14 -1.52
CA ASP A 210 -4.65 -0.45 -1.43
C ASP A 210 -5.08 -1.81 -2.07
N LEU A 211 -4.23 -2.83 -1.93
CA LEU A 211 -4.33 -4.16 -2.55
C LEU A 211 -5.45 -5.04 -1.96
N SER A 212 -6.07 -4.63 -0.84
CA SER A 212 -7.02 -5.46 -0.08
C SER A 212 -8.19 -5.97 -0.91
N LYS A 213 -8.77 -5.13 -1.77
CA LYS A 213 -9.89 -5.51 -2.65
C LYS A 213 -9.49 -6.49 -3.76
N LEU A 214 -8.23 -6.49 -4.20
CA LEU A 214 -7.73 -7.46 -5.20
C LEU A 214 -7.67 -8.89 -4.64
N THR A 215 -7.85 -9.08 -3.33
CA THR A 215 -7.99 -10.41 -2.71
C THR A 215 -9.44 -10.91 -2.59
N GLN A 216 -10.43 -10.11 -3.02
CA GLN A 216 -11.87 -10.37 -2.85
C GLN A 216 -12.53 -10.96 -4.10
N PHE A 217 -11.95 -12.02 -4.67
CA PHE A 217 -12.51 -12.75 -5.81
C PHE A 217 -12.96 -14.16 -5.43
N ASP A 218 -13.91 -14.71 -6.21
CA ASP A 218 -14.31 -16.11 -6.10
C ASP A 218 -13.32 -17.00 -6.85
N THR A 219 -12.61 -17.86 -6.12
CA THR A 219 -11.66 -18.85 -6.66
C THR A 219 -12.28 -19.90 -7.58
N GLN A 220 -13.62 -20.04 -7.59
CA GLN A 220 -14.33 -20.92 -8.53
C GLN A 220 -14.52 -20.26 -9.91
N VAL A 221 -14.38 -18.93 -10.01
CA VAL A 221 -14.54 -18.17 -11.26
C VAL A 221 -13.20 -17.59 -11.74
N LEU A 222 -12.37 -17.09 -10.82
CA LEU A 222 -11.07 -16.50 -11.09
C LEU A 222 -9.95 -17.30 -10.40
N ALA A 223 -8.98 -17.77 -11.18
CA ALA A 223 -7.86 -18.59 -10.71
C ALA A 223 -6.75 -17.74 -10.05
N SER A 224 -6.40 -16.59 -10.63
CA SER A 224 -5.45 -15.63 -10.03
C SER A 224 -5.76 -14.18 -10.41
N VAL A 225 -5.23 -13.26 -9.60
CA VAL A 225 -5.22 -11.82 -9.84
C VAL A 225 -3.79 -11.30 -9.61
N ASP A 226 -3.26 -10.61 -10.62
CA ASP A 226 -1.85 -10.25 -10.75
C ASP A 226 -1.72 -8.76 -11.11
N LEU A 227 -1.25 -7.92 -10.18
CA LEU A 227 -1.06 -6.47 -10.37
C LEU A 227 0.42 -6.14 -10.47
N ASN A 228 0.83 -5.49 -11.56
CA ASN A 228 2.20 -5.02 -11.76
C ASN A 228 2.22 -3.52 -11.98
N ALA A 229 3.24 -2.84 -11.46
CA ALA A 229 3.48 -1.42 -11.69
C ALA A 229 4.97 -1.12 -11.89
N SER A 230 5.25 -0.16 -12.78
CA SER A 230 6.54 0.49 -12.95
C SER A 230 6.27 1.98 -13.13
N LEU A 231 6.67 2.82 -12.17
CA LEU A 231 6.33 4.24 -12.10
C LEU A 231 7.60 5.07 -11.90
N LYS A 232 7.60 6.31 -12.41
CA LYS A 232 8.60 7.32 -12.04
C LYS A 232 8.13 8.07 -10.79
N ALA A 233 8.95 8.03 -9.75
CA ALA A 233 8.80 8.91 -8.59
C ALA A 233 9.10 10.37 -8.96
N LEU A 234 8.72 11.30 -8.07
CA LEU A 234 8.92 12.75 -8.26
C LEU A 234 10.41 13.16 -8.40
N ASP A 235 11.34 12.32 -7.93
CA ASP A 235 12.79 12.51 -8.09
C ASP A 235 13.38 11.77 -9.31
N GLY A 236 12.52 11.25 -10.20
CA GLY A 236 12.90 10.57 -11.44
C GLY A 236 13.36 9.11 -11.27
N LYS A 237 13.44 8.60 -10.04
CA LYS A 237 13.79 7.21 -9.75
C LYS A 237 12.61 6.27 -9.99
N ASP A 238 12.91 5.00 -10.22
CA ASP A 238 11.91 3.96 -10.45
C ASP A 238 11.28 3.46 -9.15
N VAL A 239 9.96 3.27 -9.19
CA VAL A 239 9.17 2.51 -8.21
C VAL A 239 8.54 1.34 -8.95
N SER A 240 8.72 0.11 -8.45
CA SER A 240 8.06 -1.08 -9.00
C SER A 240 7.25 -1.81 -7.94
N LEU A 241 6.14 -2.41 -8.39
CA LEU A 241 5.30 -3.32 -7.62
C LEU A 241 5.03 -4.57 -8.46
N ALA A 242 5.09 -5.74 -7.82
CA ALA A 242 4.48 -6.97 -8.30
C ALA A 242 3.66 -7.58 -7.16
N PHE A 243 2.37 -7.77 -7.39
CA PHE A 243 1.42 -8.41 -6.48
C PHE A 243 0.75 -9.58 -7.20
N HIS A 244 0.59 -10.69 -6.48
CA HIS A 244 -0.11 -11.88 -6.95
C HIS A 244 -1.01 -12.41 -5.84
N ALA A 245 -2.21 -12.87 -6.20
CA ALA A 245 -3.07 -13.65 -5.34
C ALA A 245 -3.74 -14.79 -6.12
N ASP A 246 -3.68 -16.00 -5.58
CA ASP A 246 -4.43 -17.17 -6.06
C ASP A 246 -5.08 -17.92 -4.88
N SER A 247 -5.57 -19.13 -5.12
CA SER A 247 -6.17 -19.99 -4.09
C SER A 247 -5.14 -20.64 -3.13
N GLN A 248 -3.84 -20.61 -3.47
CA GLN A 248 -2.78 -21.30 -2.74
C GLN A 248 -1.81 -20.37 -2.02
N SER A 249 -1.72 -19.10 -2.44
CA SER A 249 -0.68 -18.18 -2.03
C SER A 249 -1.04 -16.73 -2.35
N ARG A 250 -0.31 -15.81 -1.73
CA ARG A 250 -0.27 -14.41 -2.13
C ARG A 250 1.16 -13.90 -2.02
N THR A 251 1.58 -13.00 -2.89
CA THR A 251 2.87 -12.31 -2.81
C THR A 251 2.73 -10.82 -3.06
N THR A 252 3.57 -10.03 -2.42
CA THR A 252 3.75 -8.59 -2.70
C THR A 252 5.23 -8.27 -2.66
N ARG A 253 5.78 -7.80 -3.77
CA ARG A 253 7.16 -7.30 -3.87
C ARG A 253 7.12 -5.86 -4.36
N MET A 254 7.76 -4.95 -3.63
CA MET A 254 7.89 -3.54 -4.02
C MET A 254 9.35 -3.09 -3.88
N SER A 255 9.80 -2.25 -4.80
CA SER A 255 11.10 -1.58 -4.76
C SER A 255 10.90 -0.10 -5.11
N GLY A 256 11.60 0.80 -4.42
CA GLY A 256 11.54 2.23 -4.69
C GLY A 256 12.58 3.04 -3.91
N PRO A 257 12.56 4.38 -4.02
CA PRO A 257 13.59 5.25 -3.45
C PRO A 257 13.82 5.08 -1.94
N ALA A 258 12.74 4.91 -1.18
CA ALA A 258 12.77 4.71 0.27
C ALA A 258 13.26 3.31 0.68
N GLY A 259 13.13 2.30 -0.19
CA GLY A 259 13.54 0.93 0.11
C GLY A 259 12.71 -0.15 -0.60
N ASN A 260 12.74 -1.34 0.00
CA ASN A 260 12.15 -2.57 -0.54
C ASN A 260 11.17 -3.20 0.46
N ILE A 261 10.14 -3.85 -0.07
CA ILE A 261 9.14 -4.63 0.66
C ILE A 261 9.01 -5.99 -0.03
N ASP A 262 9.00 -7.08 0.74
CA ASP A 262 8.83 -8.45 0.23
C ASP A 262 7.95 -9.28 1.18
N LEU A 263 6.77 -9.70 0.71
CA LEU A 263 5.83 -10.52 1.45
C LEU A 263 5.42 -11.76 0.63
N ALA A 264 5.26 -12.89 1.32
CA ALA A 264 4.62 -14.08 0.83
C ALA A 264 3.74 -14.71 1.92
N VAL A 265 2.54 -15.15 1.56
CA VAL A 265 1.58 -15.87 2.42
C VAL A 265 1.22 -17.19 1.75
N ASP A 266 1.22 -18.30 2.50
CA ASP A 266 0.83 -19.64 2.02
C ASP A 266 -0.57 -20.02 2.55
N LEU A 267 -1.52 -20.18 1.63
CA LEU A 267 -2.93 -20.44 1.91
C LEU A 267 -3.29 -21.93 1.88
N LYS A 268 -2.36 -22.82 1.48
CA LYS A 268 -2.64 -24.26 1.28
C LYS A 268 -3.08 -24.95 2.56
N ASN A 269 -2.58 -24.46 3.70
CA ASN A 269 -2.92 -24.96 5.03
C ASN A 269 -4.22 -24.35 5.57
N ALA A 270 -5.35 -24.50 4.86
CA ALA A 270 -6.66 -24.01 5.32
C ALA A 270 -7.03 -24.46 6.75
N ALA A 271 -6.48 -25.60 7.20
CA ALA A 271 -6.59 -26.10 8.57
C ALA A 271 -6.01 -25.17 9.66
N ILE A 272 -5.01 -24.32 9.38
CA ILE A 272 -4.42 -23.45 10.42
C ILE A 272 -5.15 -22.11 10.59
N LEU A 273 -6.14 -21.83 9.72
CA LEU A 273 -6.88 -20.58 9.71
C LEU A 273 -7.88 -20.52 10.88
N GLY A 274 -7.81 -19.42 11.62
CA GLY A 274 -8.76 -19.10 12.67
C GLY A 274 -10.08 -18.57 12.11
N ASP A 275 -11.03 -18.22 12.99
CA ASP A 275 -12.18 -17.42 12.55
C ASP A 275 -11.84 -15.93 12.45
N SER A 276 -12.74 -15.14 11.85
CA SER A 276 -12.51 -13.72 11.55
C SER A 276 -12.16 -12.86 12.77
N LYS A 277 -12.57 -13.25 13.99
CA LYS A 277 -12.22 -12.53 15.22
C LYS A 277 -10.78 -12.84 15.64
N GLN A 278 -10.38 -14.11 15.53
CA GLN A 278 -9.01 -14.57 15.77
C GLN A 278 -8.04 -13.93 14.76
N GLN A 279 -8.39 -13.96 13.47
CA GLN A 279 -7.63 -13.33 12.38
C GLN A 279 -7.46 -11.81 12.60
N ALA A 280 -8.54 -11.09 12.90
CA ALA A 280 -8.48 -9.64 13.13
C ALA A 280 -7.66 -9.28 14.38
N LYS A 281 -7.73 -10.09 15.45
CA LYS A 281 -6.91 -9.92 16.65
C LYS A 281 -5.43 -10.14 16.34
N ALA A 282 -5.09 -11.21 15.63
CA ALA A 282 -3.73 -11.53 15.21
C ALA A 282 -3.13 -10.44 14.32
N LEU A 283 -3.85 -10.00 13.29
CA LEU A 283 -3.44 -8.92 12.39
C LEU A 283 -3.20 -7.62 13.18
N LYS A 284 -4.11 -7.23 14.07
CA LYS A 284 -3.93 -6.06 14.95
C LYS A 284 -2.66 -6.16 15.81
N THR A 285 -2.37 -7.35 16.36
CA THR A 285 -1.16 -7.58 17.16
C THR A 285 0.12 -7.44 16.33
N TYR A 286 0.15 -7.97 15.11
CA TYR A 286 1.28 -7.79 14.18
C TYR A 286 1.46 -6.32 13.75
N LEU A 287 0.38 -5.61 13.42
CA LEU A 287 0.47 -4.18 13.08
C LEU A 287 1.02 -3.36 14.25
N ALA A 288 0.63 -3.67 15.49
CA ALA A 288 1.16 -3.04 16.68
C ALA A 288 2.62 -3.45 17.01
N GLN A 289 3.08 -4.63 16.58
CA GLN A 289 4.52 -4.97 16.59
C GLN A 289 5.28 -4.09 15.59
N PHE A 290 4.74 -3.91 14.38
CA PHE A 290 5.37 -3.12 13.32
C PHE A 290 5.55 -1.66 13.75
N ASP A 291 4.55 -1.07 14.42
CA ASP A 291 4.65 0.26 15.02
C ASP A 291 5.77 0.36 16.07
N ARG A 292 5.96 -0.67 16.90
CA ARG A 292 7.04 -0.70 17.91
C ARG A 292 8.42 -0.84 17.29
N VAL A 293 8.61 -1.71 16.28
CA VAL A 293 9.92 -1.84 15.62
C VAL A 293 10.24 -0.64 14.74
N ALA A 294 9.23 0.01 14.14
CA ALA A 294 9.39 1.28 13.44
C ALA A 294 9.92 2.37 14.36
N GLN A 295 9.27 2.56 15.52
CA GLN A 295 9.71 3.53 16.53
C GLN A 295 11.10 3.20 17.09
N ARG A 296 11.38 1.91 17.36
CA ARG A 296 12.65 1.48 17.95
C ARG A 296 13.84 1.53 16.97
N GLY A 297 13.59 1.28 15.68
CA GLY A 297 14.60 1.31 14.62
C GLY A 297 14.67 2.61 13.82
N SER A 298 13.86 3.63 14.15
CA SER A 298 13.72 4.88 13.39
C SER A 298 13.41 4.68 11.89
N ALA A 299 12.49 3.76 11.58
CA ALA A 299 12.10 3.44 10.21
C ALA A 299 11.43 4.61 9.49
N ASP A 300 11.61 4.68 8.17
CA ASP A 300 10.80 5.53 7.28
C ASP A 300 9.30 5.23 7.44
N ALA A 301 8.52 6.29 7.67
CA ALA A 301 7.12 6.19 8.06
C ALA A 301 6.21 5.76 6.90
N ASP A 302 6.49 6.21 5.68
CA ASP A 302 5.67 5.93 4.51
C ASP A 302 5.96 4.51 3.97
N LEU A 303 7.23 4.08 3.99
CA LEU A 303 7.62 2.69 3.71
C LEU A 303 7.03 1.72 4.74
N MET A 304 6.99 2.10 6.02
CA MET A 304 6.32 1.31 7.05
C MET A 304 4.80 1.29 6.88
N ALA A 305 4.18 2.40 6.47
CA ALA A 305 2.75 2.43 6.14
C ALA A 305 2.43 1.47 4.98
N MET A 306 3.16 1.54 3.87
CA MET A 306 3.01 0.60 2.74
C MET A 306 3.24 -0.86 3.16
N PHE A 307 4.19 -1.14 4.05
CA PHE A 307 4.41 -2.49 4.59
C PHE A 307 3.22 -2.98 5.42
N LYS A 308 2.61 -2.11 6.25
CA LYS A 308 1.40 -2.39 7.01
C LYS A 308 0.17 -2.60 6.12
N ASP A 309 0.02 -1.81 5.06
CA ASP A 309 -1.04 -1.94 4.07
C ASP A 309 -0.95 -3.28 3.34
N ALA A 310 0.23 -3.60 2.78
CA ALA A 310 0.50 -4.87 2.10
C ALA A 310 0.28 -6.08 3.03
N PHE A 311 0.80 -6.04 4.26
CA PHE A 311 0.60 -7.12 5.24
C PHE A 311 -0.88 -7.32 5.57
N SER A 312 -1.64 -6.22 5.72
CA SER A 312 -3.08 -6.27 5.99
C SER A 312 -3.87 -6.84 4.82
N ALA A 313 -3.60 -6.40 3.59
CA ALA A 313 -4.21 -6.93 2.38
C ALA A 313 -3.96 -8.44 2.24
N MET A 314 -2.69 -8.85 2.33
CA MET A 314 -2.26 -10.24 2.20
C MET A 314 -2.91 -11.18 3.22
N ASN A 315 -3.13 -10.71 4.46
CA ASN A 315 -3.75 -11.47 5.55
C ASN A 315 -5.27 -11.24 5.71
N SER A 316 -5.91 -10.53 4.77
CA SER A 316 -7.36 -10.30 4.76
C SER A 316 -8.10 -11.31 3.88
N ASN A 317 -9.44 -11.38 3.97
CA ASN A 317 -10.29 -12.10 3.00
C ASN A 317 -9.80 -13.53 2.65
N TYR A 318 -9.54 -14.37 3.66
CA TYR A 318 -9.09 -15.74 3.41
C TYR A 318 -10.16 -16.55 2.63
N PRO A 319 -9.77 -17.40 1.66
CA PRO A 319 -10.71 -18.22 0.90
C PRO A 319 -11.65 -19.03 1.80
N GLN A 320 -12.95 -18.77 1.68
CA GLN A 320 -13.98 -19.49 2.44
C GLN A 320 -14.35 -20.80 1.72
N GLY A 321 -14.71 -21.83 2.48
CA GLY A 321 -15.19 -23.10 1.91
C GLY A 321 -14.11 -24.07 1.40
N VAL A 322 -12.81 -23.74 1.48
CA VAL A 322 -11.73 -24.69 1.20
C VAL A 322 -11.82 -25.85 2.20
N THR A 323 -12.18 -27.04 1.72
CA THR A 323 -12.31 -28.25 2.53
C THR A 323 -10.93 -28.75 2.98
N ALA A 324 -10.52 -28.31 4.17
CA ALA A 324 -9.37 -28.87 4.86
C ALA A 324 -9.53 -30.42 4.96
N PRO A 325 -8.45 -31.20 4.75
CA PRO A 325 -8.50 -32.66 4.86
C PRO A 325 -9.12 -33.07 6.20
N VAL A 326 -10.03 -34.05 6.22
CA VAL A 326 -10.83 -34.38 7.42
C VAL A 326 -9.95 -34.71 8.64
N ALA A 327 -8.82 -35.39 8.42
CA ALA A 327 -7.81 -35.69 9.43
C ALA A 327 -7.17 -34.45 10.09
N LEU A 328 -7.23 -33.28 9.44
CA LEU A 328 -6.67 -32.01 9.88
C LEU A 328 -7.75 -30.96 10.23
N SER A 329 -9.03 -31.33 10.20
CA SER A 329 -10.11 -30.40 10.56
C SER A 329 -9.96 -29.83 11.96
N ASN A 330 -10.21 -28.52 12.13
CA ASN A 330 -10.11 -27.85 13.42
C ASN A 330 -11.20 -28.36 14.37
N ASN A 331 -10.77 -28.95 15.47
CA ASN A 331 -11.60 -29.06 16.67
C ASN A 331 -11.85 -27.62 17.17
N PRO A 332 -13.07 -27.24 17.58
CA PRO A 332 -13.32 -25.91 18.18
C PRO A 332 -12.35 -25.54 19.32
N SER A 333 -11.79 -26.53 20.03
CA SER A 333 -10.73 -26.36 21.03
C SER A 333 -9.40 -25.83 20.48
N ASP A 334 -9.08 -26.05 19.19
CA ASP A 334 -7.79 -25.67 18.59
C ASP A 334 -7.66 -24.15 18.42
N LYS A 335 -8.78 -23.41 18.45
CA LYS A 335 -8.87 -21.98 18.16
C LYS A 335 -8.12 -21.05 19.13
N GLY A 336 -7.76 -21.52 20.32
CA GLY A 336 -6.91 -20.77 21.25
C GLY A 336 -5.42 -21.05 21.09
N LEU A 337 -5.04 -22.07 20.32
CA LEU A 337 -3.70 -22.67 20.34
C LEU A 337 -2.78 -22.14 19.24
N LEU A 338 -3.31 -21.30 18.34
CA LEU A 338 -2.64 -20.74 17.16
C LEU A 338 -2.99 -19.24 16.99
N THR A 339 -2.19 -18.54 16.18
CA THR A 339 -2.52 -17.16 15.74
C THR A 339 -3.79 -17.11 14.89
N GLY A 340 -4.10 -18.17 14.13
CA GLY A 340 -5.22 -18.21 13.20
C GLY A 340 -5.00 -17.42 11.90
N LEU A 341 -3.79 -16.92 11.64
CA LEU A 341 -3.38 -16.44 10.32
C LEU A 341 -2.75 -17.57 9.52
N ALA A 342 -2.74 -17.44 8.19
CA ALA A 342 -1.93 -18.26 7.31
C ALA A 342 -0.43 -18.15 7.65
N ASP A 343 0.36 -19.10 7.16
CA ASP A 343 1.82 -19.04 7.29
C ASP A 343 2.37 -17.98 6.32
N PHE A 344 3.41 -17.26 6.74
CA PHE A 344 3.91 -16.12 5.98
C PHE A 344 5.40 -15.84 6.20
N LYS A 345 5.97 -15.09 5.28
CA LYS A 345 7.24 -14.38 5.43
C LYS A 345 7.02 -12.94 4.98
N ALA A 346 7.53 -11.99 5.73
CA ALA A 346 7.47 -10.57 5.41
C ALA A 346 8.79 -9.88 5.79
N SER A 347 9.27 -9.00 4.94
CA SER A 347 10.43 -8.16 5.20
C SER A 347 10.27 -6.76 4.60
N ILE A 348 10.95 -5.82 5.24
CA ILE A 348 11.06 -4.42 4.85
C ILE A 348 12.53 -4.03 5.04
N LYS A 349 13.12 -3.41 4.01
CA LYS A 349 14.49 -2.91 4.05
C LYS A 349 14.56 -1.54 3.42
N GLN A 350 14.81 -0.53 4.26
CA GLN A 350 15.02 0.85 3.84
C GLN A 350 16.31 0.97 2.99
N SER A 351 16.35 1.96 2.10
CA SER A 351 17.57 2.43 1.47
C SER A 351 18.58 2.89 2.54
N VAL A 352 19.86 2.66 2.28
CA VAL A 352 20.93 3.07 3.19
C VAL A 352 21.35 4.49 2.82
N ASP A 353 21.39 5.40 3.80
CA ASP A 353 21.88 6.76 3.64
C ASP A 353 23.20 6.97 4.42
N ALA A 354 24.10 7.77 3.86
CA ALA A 354 25.40 8.11 4.46
C ALA A 354 25.40 9.59 4.84
N SER A 355 24.44 9.96 5.69
CA SER A 355 24.07 11.33 6.05
C SER A 355 25.17 12.15 6.74
N ASN A 356 26.29 11.53 7.14
CA ASN A 356 27.41 12.17 7.82
C ASN A 356 28.69 12.26 6.95
N PRO A 357 28.99 13.44 6.34
CA PRO A 357 30.20 13.60 5.52
C PRO A 357 31.52 13.41 6.27
N MET A 358 31.56 13.62 7.59
CA MET A 358 32.76 13.41 8.39
C MET A 358 32.95 11.94 8.82
N ARG A 359 31.90 11.11 8.74
CA ARG A 359 31.96 9.68 9.10
C ARG A 359 31.15 8.81 8.12
N PRO A 360 31.59 8.64 6.85
CA PRO A 360 30.83 7.88 5.84
C PRO A 360 30.62 6.38 6.13
N SER A 361 31.21 5.85 7.22
CA SER A 361 30.96 4.51 7.75
C SER A 361 29.77 4.44 8.72
N GLU A 362 29.31 5.57 9.24
CA GLU A 362 28.09 5.71 10.03
C GLU A 362 26.94 5.96 9.06
N VAL A 363 26.00 5.02 8.98
CA VAL A 363 24.94 5.03 7.97
C VAL A 363 23.58 4.87 8.62
N ASP A 364 22.59 5.57 8.08
CA ASP A 364 21.20 5.41 8.45
C ASP A 364 20.62 4.23 7.66
N SER A 365 20.07 3.23 8.37
CA SER A 365 19.54 2.01 7.77
C SER A 365 18.47 1.36 8.65
N PHE A 366 17.48 0.74 8.02
CA PHE A 366 16.46 -0.05 8.71
C PHE A 366 16.18 -1.34 7.93
N SER A 367 16.23 -2.48 8.62
CA SER A 367 15.89 -3.78 8.07
C SER A 367 15.14 -4.60 9.11
N TYR A 368 13.90 -4.97 8.81
CA TYR A 368 13.08 -5.82 9.67
C TYR A 368 12.54 -7.03 8.90
N THR A 369 12.53 -8.17 9.57
CA THR A 369 12.04 -9.44 9.06
C THR A 369 11.10 -10.08 10.07
N VAL A 370 10.02 -10.70 9.60
CA VAL A 370 9.09 -11.46 10.42
C VAL A 370 8.53 -12.65 9.62
N SER A 371 8.31 -13.77 10.27
CA SER A 371 7.69 -14.94 9.63
C SER A 371 6.92 -15.79 10.62
N GLN A 372 5.94 -16.52 10.10
CA GLN A 372 5.19 -17.56 10.78
C GLN A 372 5.23 -18.83 9.91
N LYS A 373 5.49 -19.97 10.53
CA LYS A 373 5.39 -21.28 9.87
C LYS A 373 4.75 -22.29 10.83
N THR A 374 3.80 -23.05 10.31
CA THR A 374 3.10 -24.10 11.04
C THR A 374 3.45 -25.46 10.43
N GLN A 375 3.61 -26.45 11.29
CA GLN A 375 3.89 -27.83 10.93
C GLN A 375 2.85 -28.71 11.60
N VAL A 376 2.18 -29.54 10.81
CA VAL A 376 1.16 -30.47 11.28
C VAL A 376 1.58 -31.88 10.91
N ASN A 377 1.78 -32.72 11.92
CA ASN A 377 2.11 -34.13 11.77
C ASN A 377 0.95 -34.97 12.34
N GLY A 378 0.71 -36.16 11.80
CA GLY A 378 -0.35 -37.04 12.30
C GLY A 378 -0.95 -37.89 11.19
N ARG A 379 -1.98 -38.66 11.53
CA ARG A 379 -2.79 -39.44 10.57
C ARG A 379 -4.30 -39.22 10.72
N SER A 380 -4.74 -38.64 11.83
CA SER A 380 -6.13 -38.42 12.18
C SER A 380 -6.24 -37.12 13.01
N SER A 381 -7.46 -36.62 13.21
CA SER A 381 -7.70 -35.52 14.16
C SER A 381 -7.53 -35.96 15.62
N ALA A 382 -7.53 -37.27 15.87
CA ALA A 382 -7.31 -37.89 17.17
C ALA A 382 -5.82 -38.06 17.53
N ASP A 383 -4.95 -38.23 16.53
CA ASP A 383 -3.52 -38.56 16.66
C ASP A 383 -2.70 -37.65 15.75
N ARG A 384 -2.39 -36.46 16.28
CA ARG A 384 -1.72 -35.37 15.57
C ARG A 384 -0.92 -34.46 16.51
N SER A 385 0.14 -33.85 16.00
CA SER A 385 0.84 -32.74 16.63
C SER A 385 0.88 -31.53 15.71
N VAL A 386 0.64 -30.35 16.28
CA VAL A 386 0.74 -29.06 15.60
C VAL A 386 1.80 -28.24 16.33
N THR A 387 2.74 -27.69 15.56
CA THR A 387 3.74 -26.73 16.05
C THR A 387 3.73 -25.51 15.15
N GLN A 388 3.53 -24.33 15.74
CA GLN A 388 3.58 -23.04 15.06
C GLN A 388 4.76 -22.22 15.60
N HIS A 389 5.71 -21.94 14.71
CA HIS A 389 6.87 -21.09 14.99
C HIS A 389 6.64 -19.70 14.39
N GLN A 390 6.84 -18.67 15.21
CA GLN A 390 6.95 -17.28 14.79
C GLN A 390 8.35 -16.78 15.12
N GLN A 391 8.92 -15.94 14.26
CA GLN A 391 10.22 -15.30 14.50
C GLN A 391 10.26 -13.90 13.90
N SER A 392 11.01 -12.99 14.50
CA SER A 392 11.35 -11.70 13.92
C SER A 392 12.77 -11.27 14.25
N ALA A 393 13.40 -10.52 13.35
CA ALA A 393 14.68 -9.85 13.61
C ALA A 393 14.64 -8.39 13.10
N LEU A 394 15.15 -7.47 13.91
CA LEU A 394 15.37 -6.06 13.58
C LEU A 394 16.87 -5.78 13.58
N SER A 395 17.36 -5.15 12.51
CA SER A 395 18.69 -4.55 12.42
C SER A 395 18.51 -3.12 11.91
N ALA A 396 18.91 -2.13 12.69
CA ALA A 396 18.82 -0.73 12.31
C ALA A 396 20.01 0.09 12.82
N SER A 397 20.27 1.22 12.17
CA SER A 397 21.24 2.24 12.56
C SER A 397 20.68 3.62 12.18
N PHE A 398 20.82 4.61 13.05
CA PHE A 398 20.32 5.96 12.77
C PHE A 398 21.03 7.05 13.59
N HIS A 399 21.18 8.24 13.00
CA HIS A 399 21.58 9.46 13.68
C HIS A 399 20.37 10.18 14.31
N THR A 400 20.51 10.66 15.54
CA THR A 400 19.54 11.56 16.18
C THR A 400 20.25 12.72 16.89
N SER A 401 19.62 13.90 16.96
CA SER A 401 20.20 15.03 17.69
C SER A 401 20.39 14.72 19.18
N LEU A 402 21.31 15.42 19.86
CA LEU A 402 21.56 15.22 21.31
C LEU A 402 20.33 15.44 22.20
N ASN A 403 19.33 16.18 21.71
CA ASN A 403 18.06 16.45 22.40
C ASN A 403 16.96 15.43 22.03
N GLY A 404 17.25 14.49 21.13
CA GLY A 404 16.34 13.51 20.57
C GLY A 404 15.36 14.05 19.52
N GLY A 405 14.47 13.18 19.03
CA GLY A 405 13.25 13.54 18.30
C GLY A 405 13.41 13.92 16.81
N LYS A 406 14.54 14.49 16.39
CA LYS A 406 14.84 14.78 14.97
C LYS A 406 16.22 14.28 14.56
N PRO A 407 16.41 13.88 13.28
CA PRO A 407 17.74 13.70 12.70
C PRO A 407 18.56 15.00 12.82
N PRO A 408 19.87 14.90 13.07
CA PRO A 408 20.76 16.06 13.04
C PRO A 408 21.02 16.51 11.58
N VAL A 409 21.33 17.79 11.39
CA VAL A 409 21.88 18.27 10.11
C VAL A 409 23.39 18.20 10.23
N LEU A 410 24.02 17.29 9.48
CA LEU A 410 25.46 17.02 9.53
C LEU A 410 26.14 17.56 8.27
N ASP A 411 27.32 18.14 8.45
CA ASP A 411 28.16 18.65 7.37
C ASP A 411 29.66 18.31 7.63
N GLY A 412 30.56 18.90 6.84
CA GLY A 412 32.01 18.72 6.98
C GLY A 412 32.67 19.53 8.12
N ASN A 413 31.92 20.33 8.88
CA ASN A 413 32.41 21.17 9.97
C ASN A 413 32.28 20.43 11.32
N ARG A 414 33.13 20.74 12.30
CA ARG A 414 33.04 20.07 13.63
C ARG A 414 31.80 20.51 14.40
N GLU A 415 31.29 21.69 14.07
CA GLU A 415 30.22 22.41 14.73
C GLU A 415 28.84 21.77 14.47
N SER A 416 28.65 21.08 13.33
CA SER A 416 27.44 20.28 13.07
C SER A 416 27.45 18.93 13.81
N GLN A 417 28.63 18.45 14.20
CA GLN A 417 28.85 17.08 14.67
C GLN A 417 28.50 16.90 16.16
N ASN A 418 27.22 17.12 16.46
CA ASN A 418 26.61 17.07 17.79
C ASN A 418 25.34 16.17 17.76
N TYR A 419 25.54 14.85 17.93
CA TYR A 419 24.51 13.82 17.72
C TYR A 419 24.74 12.55 18.56
N LEU A 420 23.74 11.69 18.60
CA LEU A 420 23.86 10.28 18.94
C LEU A 420 23.79 9.46 17.64
N TYR A 421 24.75 8.58 17.41
CA TYR A 421 24.62 7.48 16.46
C TYR A 421 24.13 6.25 17.23
N VAL A 422 23.00 5.71 16.84
CA VAL A 422 22.30 4.62 17.54
C VAL A 422 22.22 3.41 16.63
N GLN A 423 22.59 2.23 17.14
CA GLN A 423 22.48 0.96 16.44
C GLN A 423 21.62 -0.01 17.25
N VAL A 424 20.74 -0.73 16.58
CA VAL A 424 19.75 -1.64 17.18
C VAL A 424 19.86 -3.02 16.55
N GLN A 425 19.92 -4.05 17.39
CA GLN A 425 19.91 -5.46 17.00
C GLN A 425 18.97 -6.24 17.91
N ASP A 426 17.81 -6.64 17.39
CA ASP A 426 16.81 -7.41 18.15
C ASP A 426 16.47 -8.72 17.44
N LYS A 427 16.16 -9.75 18.23
CA LYS A 427 15.63 -11.05 17.77
C LYS A 427 14.55 -11.52 18.73
N ALA A 428 13.46 -12.05 18.19
CA ALA A 428 12.40 -12.65 18.98
C ALA A 428 11.88 -13.93 18.32
N SER A 429 11.42 -14.88 19.15
CA SER A 429 10.73 -16.09 18.70
C SER A 429 9.57 -16.47 19.61
N SER A 430 8.56 -17.11 19.04
CA SER A 430 7.47 -17.77 19.75
C SER A 430 7.26 -19.15 19.11
N THR A 431 7.06 -20.17 19.94
CA THR A 431 6.76 -21.54 19.52
C THR A 431 5.58 -22.02 20.32
N ALA A 432 4.41 -22.07 19.69
CA ALA A 432 3.24 -22.76 20.20
C ALA A 432 3.26 -24.21 19.72
N SER A 433 2.97 -25.17 20.61
CA SER A 433 2.90 -26.59 20.27
C SER A 433 1.82 -27.30 21.07
N PHE A 434 1.01 -28.10 20.39
CA PHE A 434 0.02 -28.98 21.01
C PHE A 434 -0.05 -30.32 20.30
N ALA A 435 -0.47 -31.36 21.02
CA ALA A 435 -0.67 -32.69 20.45
C ALA A 435 -1.95 -33.34 20.99
N TYR A 436 -2.59 -34.13 20.15
CA TYR A 436 -3.66 -35.04 20.50
C TYR A 436 -3.18 -36.49 20.36
N LYS A 437 -3.67 -37.36 21.25
CA LYS A 437 -3.51 -38.80 21.18
C LYS A 437 -4.81 -39.45 21.61
N ASP A 438 -5.28 -40.48 20.89
CA ASP A 438 -6.53 -41.18 21.19
C ASP A 438 -7.75 -40.21 21.31
N GLY A 439 -7.69 -39.05 20.64
CA GLY A 439 -8.71 -38.00 20.69
C GLY A 439 -8.63 -37.05 21.89
N GLN A 440 -7.69 -37.25 22.81
CA GLN A 440 -7.48 -36.43 24.00
C GLN A 440 -6.29 -35.49 23.79
N LEU A 441 -6.36 -34.28 24.35
CA LEU A 441 -5.24 -33.34 24.33
C LEU A 441 -4.13 -33.91 25.23
N ALA A 442 -2.97 -34.21 24.65
CA ALA A 442 -1.84 -34.86 25.32
C ALA A 442 -0.70 -33.88 25.65
N SER A 443 -0.67 -32.71 25.01
CA SER A 443 0.18 -31.58 25.38
C SER A 443 -0.36 -30.28 24.80
N ALA A 444 -0.11 -29.16 25.49
CA ALA A 444 -0.32 -27.81 24.98
C ALA A 444 0.67 -26.86 25.67
N SER A 445 1.50 -26.15 24.92
CA SER A 445 2.54 -25.28 25.49
C SER A 445 2.89 -24.12 24.56
N VAL A 446 3.43 -23.05 25.14
CA VAL A 446 4.08 -21.96 24.40
C VAL A 446 5.45 -21.69 25.01
N SER A 447 6.47 -21.54 24.17
CA SER A 447 7.82 -21.12 24.55
C SER A 447 8.21 -19.90 23.74
N GLN A 448 8.69 -18.84 24.40
CA GLN A 448 9.02 -17.56 23.78
C GLN A 448 10.39 -17.05 24.23
N THR A 449 11.08 -16.35 23.35
CA THR A 449 12.35 -15.67 23.64
C THR A 449 12.39 -14.29 22.96
N ALA A 450 12.96 -13.31 23.63
CA ALA A 450 13.28 -12.01 23.06
C ALA A 450 14.65 -11.54 23.56
N VAL A 451 15.47 -11.06 22.63
CA VAL A 451 16.77 -10.43 22.90
C VAL A 451 16.78 -9.09 22.17
N GLN A 452 17.16 -8.04 22.86
CA GLN A 452 17.33 -6.70 22.34
C GLN A 452 18.72 -6.19 22.67
N SER A 453 19.33 -5.44 21.75
CA SER A 453 20.56 -4.71 22.00
C SER A 453 20.47 -3.32 21.40
N THR A 454 20.96 -2.32 22.13
CA THR A 454 21.13 -0.96 21.63
C THR A 454 22.53 -0.47 21.97
N HIS A 455 23.30 -0.12 20.94
CA HIS A 455 24.59 0.53 21.04
C HIS A 455 24.40 2.01 20.69
N THR A 456 24.89 2.92 21.53
CA THR A 456 24.74 4.37 21.36
C THR A 456 26.09 5.04 21.53
N GLN A 457 26.52 5.77 20.49
CA GLN A 457 27.75 6.54 20.44
C GLN A 457 27.40 8.03 20.38
N LYS A 458 27.92 8.82 21.33
CA LYS A 458 27.57 10.23 21.50
C LYS A 458 28.73 11.11 21.06
N TYR A 459 28.45 11.99 20.11
CA TYR A 459 29.40 12.92 19.55
C TYR A 459 29.08 14.35 19.95
N VAL A 460 30.11 15.07 20.40
CA VAL A 460 30.07 16.51 20.69
C VAL A 460 31.29 17.16 20.03
N MET A 461 31.05 18.16 19.17
CA MET A 461 32.08 18.82 18.36
C MET A 461 33.01 17.81 17.64
N ALA A 462 32.41 16.81 16.98
CA ALA A 462 33.03 15.68 16.29
C ALA A 462 33.83 14.68 17.14
N LYS A 463 33.93 14.89 18.47
CA LYS A 463 34.60 13.96 19.41
C LYS A 463 33.59 12.99 20.01
N LEU A 464 33.94 11.71 20.07
CA LEU A 464 33.22 10.72 20.85
C LEU A 464 33.39 11.07 22.34
N VAL A 465 32.29 11.22 23.08
CA VAL A 465 32.28 11.56 24.52
C VAL A 465 31.58 10.52 25.39
N GLU A 466 30.82 9.61 24.80
CA GLU A 466 30.10 8.53 25.48
C GLU A 466 29.90 7.38 24.48
N ASP A 467 30.08 6.14 24.92
CA ASP A 467 29.90 4.93 24.13
C ASP A 467 29.31 3.86 25.07
N THR A 468 28.09 3.42 24.77
CA THR A 468 27.27 2.62 25.69
C THR A 468 26.52 1.52 24.94
N VAL A 469 26.61 0.28 25.42
CA VAL A 469 25.83 -0.86 24.93
C VAL A 469 24.86 -1.36 26.01
N VAL A 470 23.57 -1.44 25.68
CA VAL A 470 22.49 -1.88 26.57
C VAL A 470 21.84 -3.15 26.01
N PRO A 471 22.28 -4.35 26.44
CA PRO A 471 21.59 -5.60 26.14
C PRO A 471 20.38 -5.81 27.07
N LYS A 472 19.35 -6.53 26.57
CA LYS A 472 18.21 -7.02 27.35
C LYS A 472 17.79 -8.39 26.81
N GLU A 473 17.48 -9.32 27.69
CA GLU A 473 17.00 -10.65 27.30
C GLU A 473 15.86 -11.14 28.21
N GLY A 474 15.00 -11.99 27.65
CA GLY A 474 13.85 -12.54 28.33
C GLY A 474 13.37 -13.81 27.63
N ALA A 475 12.94 -14.78 28.43
CA ALA A 475 12.37 -16.03 27.94
C ALA A 475 11.20 -16.42 28.85
N SER A 476 10.17 -17.02 28.25
CA SER A 476 9.02 -17.55 28.98
C SER A 476 8.65 -18.92 28.41
N LYS A 477 8.25 -19.85 29.27
CA LYS A 477 7.69 -21.14 28.87
C LYS A 477 6.48 -21.43 29.74
N ARG A 478 5.33 -21.64 29.09
CA ARG A 478 4.04 -21.85 29.74
C ARG A 478 3.44 -23.15 29.22
N ASP A 479 3.03 -24.01 30.15
CA ASP A 479 2.25 -25.21 29.85
C ASP A 479 0.76 -24.89 30.11
N TYR A 480 -0.09 -25.32 29.19
CA TYR A 480 -1.53 -25.06 29.19
C TYR A 480 -2.36 -26.33 29.32
N LEU A 481 -1.76 -27.53 29.36
CA LEU A 481 -2.48 -28.80 29.35
C LEU A 481 -3.48 -28.88 30.51
N ALA A 482 -3.01 -28.77 31.75
CA ALA A 482 -3.87 -28.86 32.94
C ALA A 482 -4.95 -27.75 33.01
N LEU A 483 -4.64 -26.56 32.48
CA LEU A 483 -5.58 -25.43 32.42
C LEU A 483 -6.70 -25.68 31.41
N LEU A 484 -6.36 -26.20 30.23
CA LEU A 484 -7.32 -26.56 29.18
C LEU A 484 -8.14 -27.80 29.56
N GLU A 485 -7.52 -28.81 30.18
CA GLU A 485 -8.21 -29.98 30.73
C GLU A 485 -9.24 -29.58 31.79
N HIS A 486 -8.85 -28.73 32.76
CA HIS A 486 -9.76 -28.25 33.80
C HIS A 486 -10.95 -27.49 33.20
N ALA A 487 -10.69 -26.54 32.28
CA ALA A 487 -11.75 -25.76 31.64
C ALA A 487 -12.65 -26.61 30.72
N ALA A 488 -12.09 -27.64 30.06
CA ALA A 488 -12.85 -28.61 29.28
C ALA A 488 -13.67 -29.58 30.16
N GLN A 489 -13.27 -29.82 31.41
CA GLN A 489 -14.07 -30.59 32.37
C GLN A 489 -15.18 -29.76 33.03
N ALA A 490 -14.92 -28.49 33.35
CA ALA A 490 -15.93 -27.58 33.92
C ALA A 490 -17.07 -27.33 32.93
N SER A 491 -16.74 -26.90 31.71
CA SER A 491 -17.70 -26.65 30.64
C SER A 491 -18.56 -27.87 30.26
N LYS A 492 -18.04 -29.10 30.36
CA LYS A 492 -18.80 -30.34 30.14
C LYS A 492 -19.79 -30.71 31.25
N LYS A 493 -19.65 -30.15 32.46
CA LYS A 493 -20.49 -30.48 33.63
C LYS A 493 -21.69 -29.55 33.81
N SER A 494 -21.69 -28.38 33.16
CA SER A 494 -22.75 -27.37 33.31
C SER A 494 -23.87 -27.51 32.28
N LYS A 495 -25.08 -27.13 32.68
CA LYS A 495 -26.23 -26.86 31.78
C LYS A 495 -26.53 -25.36 31.63
N ASP A 496 -25.88 -24.50 32.42
CA ASP A 496 -26.15 -23.07 32.45
C ASP A 496 -25.21 -22.27 31.54
N ALA A 497 -25.78 -21.30 30.83
CA ALA A 497 -25.11 -20.52 29.79
C ALA A 497 -24.00 -19.55 30.29
N LEU A 498 -23.73 -19.52 31.60
CA LEU A 498 -22.68 -18.70 32.22
C LEU A 498 -21.30 -19.39 32.21
N GLU A 499 -21.25 -20.72 32.30
CA GLU A 499 -20.01 -21.52 32.36
C GLU A 499 -19.28 -21.79 31.02
N PRO A 500 -19.91 -21.74 29.83
CA PRO A 500 -19.20 -21.76 28.54
C PRO A 500 -18.19 -20.63 28.33
N SER A 501 -18.13 -19.66 29.25
CA SER A 501 -17.06 -18.67 29.39
C SER A 501 -15.71 -19.33 29.70
N THR A 502 -15.63 -20.28 30.64
CA THR A 502 -14.35 -20.71 31.25
C THR A 502 -13.34 -21.26 30.24
N LEU A 503 -13.78 -22.17 29.36
CA LEU A 503 -12.93 -22.70 28.28
C LEU A 503 -12.61 -21.65 27.20
N LYS A 504 -13.57 -20.76 26.89
CA LYS A 504 -13.39 -19.70 25.89
C LYS A 504 -12.38 -18.65 26.37
N ASP A 505 -12.40 -18.29 27.65
CA ASP A 505 -11.53 -17.29 28.25
C ASP A 505 -10.13 -17.87 28.50
N ALA A 506 -10.04 -19.17 28.85
CA ALA A 506 -8.79 -19.94 28.81
C ALA A 506 -8.13 -19.93 27.42
N LEU A 507 -8.90 -20.24 26.37
CA LEU A 507 -8.42 -20.21 24.98
C LEU A 507 -8.05 -18.79 24.51
N ALA A 508 -8.76 -17.76 24.97
CA ALA A 508 -8.41 -16.36 24.68
C ALA A 508 -7.08 -15.95 25.34
N SER A 509 -6.87 -16.34 26.61
CA SER A 509 -5.63 -16.09 27.36
C SER A 509 -4.42 -16.83 26.77
N MET A 510 -4.63 -18.07 26.31
CA MET A 510 -3.59 -18.79 25.57
C MET A 510 -3.28 -18.12 24.23
N HIS A 511 -4.29 -17.71 23.45
CA HIS A 511 -4.07 -17.02 22.17
C HIS A 511 -3.29 -15.71 22.31
N ASP A 512 -3.52 -14.92 23.37
CA ASP A 512 -2.69 -13.75 23.69
C ASP A 512 -1.24 -14.11 24.01
N SER A 513 -1.00 -15.29 24.58
CA SER A 513 0.33 -15.81 24.91
C SER A 513 1.03 -16.50 23.75
N VAL A 514 0.28 -17.02 22.76
CA VAL A 514 0.84 -17.58 21.50
C VAL A 514 1.53 -16.48 20.69
N MET A 515 0.96 -15.27 20.64
CA MET A 515 1.47 -14.15 19.85
C MET A 515 2.93 -13.80 20.16
N LEU A 516 3.72 -13.61 19.10
CA LEU A 516 5.12 -13.21 19.19
C LEU A 516 5.31 -11.97 20.07
N GLN A 517 6.06 -12.13 21.17
CA GLN A 517 6.49 -11.03 22.02
C GLN A 517 7.91 -10.59 21.65
N GLN A 518 8.11 -9.27 21.54
CA GLN A 518 9.38 -8.65 21.14
C GLN A 518 10.03 -7.84 22.26
N ASP A 519 9.31 -7.54 23.35
CA ASP A 519 9.85 -6.92 24.55
C ASP A 519 10.30 -7.99 25.57
N PRO A 520 11.62 -8.09 25.88
CA PRO A 520 12.13 -8.94 26.95
C PRO A 520 11.42 -8.75 28.31
N ALA A 521 11.07 -7.50 28.66
CA ALA A 521 10.44 -7.17 29.95
C ALA A 521 8.96 -7.57 30.03
N ALA A 522 8.37 -8.05 28.93
CA ALA A 522 7.05 -8.66 28.89
C ALA A 522 7.10 -10.20 28.96
N LEU A 523 8.29 -10.82 28.79
CA LEU A 523 8.50 -12.27 28.93
C LEU A 523 8.91 -12.70 30.34
N GLN A 524 9.48 -11.79 31.14
CA GLN A 524 9.86 -12.01 32.54
C GLN A 524 8.66 -11.97 33.52
N ARG A 525 7.44 -12.28 33.04
CA ARG A 525 6.17 -12.27 33.79
C ARG A 525 5.33 -13.50 33.46
#